data_AF-A0A9D4J6M5-F1
#
_entry.id   AF-A0A9D4J6M5-F1
#
_cell.length_a   1.000
_cell.length_b   1.000
_cell.length_c   1.000
_cell.angle_alpha   90.00
_cell.angle_beta   90.00
_cell.angle_gamma   90.00
#
_symmetry.space_group_name_H-M   'P 1'
#
loop_
_entity.id
_entity.type
_entity.pdbx_description
1 polymer ?
#
loop_
_entity_poly.entity_id
_entity_poly.type
_entity_poly.pdbx_seq_one_letter_code
_entity_poly.pdbx_strand_id
1 'polypeptide(L)'
;MWVRGSMWTPANWSVYCQTVKTNNDVEGWHRRINTQAGRADLGFYLLVPLLRREADKVDMPIRLVSEHALTRVHRKKYQEVHGNLFLIWEQYEDHKTTTTQLLRACSRIAGLGPDTSHDQVHDENEV
;
A
#
# COMPACT_ATOMS: atom_id res chain seq x y z
N MET A 1 18.02 9.37 -12.20
CA MET A 1 17.18 9.21 -11.00
C MET A 1 15.93 8.43 -11.39
N TRP A 2 15.87 7.15 -11.06
CA TRP A 2 14.87 6.19 -11.55
C TRP A 2 13.42 6.54 -11.14
N VAL A 3 13.24 7.31 -10.07
CA VAL A 3 11.92 7.82 -9.60
C VAL A 3 11.28 8.84 -10.57
N ARG A 4 12.07 9.50 -11.43
CA ARG A 4 11.57 10.49 -12.42
C ARG A 4 11.53 9.92 -13.86
N GLY A 5 11.52 8.61 -14.01
CA GLY A 5 11.49 7.97 -15.32
C GLY A 5 10.15 8.20 -16.05
N SER A 6 10.21 8.69 -17.29
CA SER A 6 9.01 8.94 -18.11
C SER A 6 8.24 7.68 -18.50
N MET A 7 8.88 6.51 -18.52
CA MET A 7 8.24 5.25 -18.96
C MET A 7 7.66 4.43 -17.79
N TRP A 8 8.22 4.57 -16.59
CA TRP A 8 7.82 3.80 -15.41
C TRP A 8 7.71 4.74 -14.21
N THR A 9 6.58 5.43 -14.11
CA THR A 9 6.34 6.32 -12.97
C THR A 9 6.27 5.48 -11.68
N PRO A 10 6.59 6.04 -10.52
CA PRO A 10 6.46 5.33 -9.24
C PRO A 10 5.09 4.71 -9.01
N ALA A 11 4.02 5.28 -9.58
CA ALA A 11 2.67 4.72 -9.50
C ALA A 11 2.52 3.37 -10.23
N ASN A 12 3.38 3.06 -11.21
CA ASN A 12 3.31 1.82 -12.00
C ASN A 12 3.88 0.60 -11.25
N TRP A 13 4.83 0.80 -10.34
CA TRP A 13 5.56 -0.28 -9.67
C TRP A 13 5.60 -0.14 -8.14
N SER A 14 5.02 0.92 -7.59
CA SER A 14 4.88 1.14 -6.15
C SER A 14 3.53 1.74 -5.80
N VAL A 15 3.22 1.73 -4.50
CA VAL A 15 1.99 2.29 -3.93
C VAL A 15 2.12 3.80 -3.70
N TYR A 16 2.93 4.50 -4.51
CA TYR A 16 3.18 5.93 -4.37
C TYR A 16 1.87 6.74 -4.49
N CYS A 17 1.62 7.59 -3.50
CA CYS A 17 0.38 8.37 -3.35
C CYS A 17 -0.91 7.54 -3.30
N GLN A 18 -0.82 6.25 -2.98
CA GLN A 18 -1.98 5.37 -2.85
C GLN A 18 -2.10 4.87 -1.41
N THR A 19 -3.33 4.66 -0.94
CA THR A 19 -3.54 3.92 0.30
C THR A 19 -3.18 2.45 0.07
N VAL A 20 -2.32 1.88 0.91
CA VAL A 20 -1.92 0.47 0.87
C VAL A 20 -3.16 -0.39 0.97
N LYS A 21 -3.54 -1.01 -0.14
CA LYS A 21 -4.45 -2.16 -0.16
C LYS A 21 -3.78 -3.26 0.65
N THR A 22 -4.29 -3.50 1.84
CA THR A 22 -3.80 -4.60 2.66
C THR A 22 -4.05 -5.92 1.93
N ASN A 23 -3.10 -6.86 2.01
CA ASN A 23 -3.22 -8.23 1.49
C ASN A 23 -4.60 -8.87 1.83
N ASN A 24 -5.17 -8.50 2.98
CA ASN A 24 -6.50 -8.88 3.43
C ASN A 24 -7.65 -8.65 2.42
N ASP A 25 -7.54 -7.67 1.52
CA ASP A 25 -8.57 -7.43 0.50
C ASP A 25 -8.54 -8.51 -0.58
N VAL A 26 -7.33 -8.86 -1.03
CA VAL A 26 -7.10 -9.92 -2.02
C VAL A 26 -7.40 -11.28 -1.39
N GLU A 27 -6.92 -11.53 -0.17
CA GLU A 27 -7.24 -12.74 0.59
C GLU A 27 -8.73 -12.86 0.89
N GLY A 28 -9.40 -11.74 1.21
CA GLY A 28 -10.84 -11.69 1.43
C GLY A 28 -11.64 -12.03 0.18
N TRP A 29 -11.23 -11.50 -0.98
CA TRP A 29 -11.82 -11.85 -2.28
C TRP A 29 -11.60 -13.33 -2.62
N HIS A 30 -10.37 -13.82 -2.45
CA HIS A 30 -10.00 -15.21 -2.68
C HIS A 30 -10.79 -16.18 -1.78
N ARG A 31 -10.90 -15.87 -0.49
CA ARG A 31 -11.69 -16.66 0.46
C ARG A 31 -13.16 -16.71 0.07
N ARG A 32 -13.73 -15.60 -0.39
CA ARG A 32 -15.13 -15.53 -0.81
C ARG A 32 -15.38 -16.38 -2.06
N ILE A 33 -14.51 -16.30 -3.06
CA ILE A 33 -14.57 -17.15 -4.25
C ILE A 33 -14.45 -18.62 -3.86
N ASN A 34 -13.49 -19.00 -3.02
CA ASN A 34 -13.32 -20.39 -2.59
C ASN A 34 -14.53 -20.91 -1.79
N THR A 35 -15.16 -20.05 -0.99
CA THR A 35 -16.39 -20.39 -0.28
C THR A 35 -17.54 -20.63 -1.24
N GLN A 36 -17.67 -19.81 -2.29
CA GLN A 36 -18.71 -20.00 -3.31
C GLN A 36 -18.44 -21.17 -4.25
N ALA A 37 -17.16 -21.45 -4.54
CA ALA A 37 -16.74 -22.57 -5.35
C ALA A 37 -16.97 -23.91 -4.64
N GLY A 38 -16.87 -23.95 -3.30
CA GLY A 38 -17.11 -25.15 -2.48
C GLY A 38 -16.07 -26.26 -2.66
N ARG A 39 -15.06 -26.07 -3.52
CA ARG A 39 -13.95 -26.98 -3.82
C ARG A 39 -12.74 -26.19 -4.33
N ALA A 40 -11.55 -26.73 -4.11
CA ALA A 40 -10.28 -26.08 -4.49
C ALA A 40 -9.95 -26.21 -5.99
N ASP A 41 -10.34 -27.32 -6.63
CA ASP A 41 -10.02 -27.60 -8.03
C ASP A 41 -11.24 -27.30 -8.91
N LEU A 42 -11.34 -26.08 -9.42
CA LEU A 42 -12.49 -25.62 -10.20
C LEU A 42 -12.13 -25.55 -11.69
N GLY A 43 -12.84 -26.31 -12.52
CA GLY A 43 -12.67 -26.26 -13.97
C GLY A 43 -12.99 -24.87 -14.53
N PHE A 44 -12.27 -24.47 -15.58
CA PHE A 44 -12.37 -23.12 -16.17
C PHE A 44 -13.81 -22.66 -16.46
N TYR A 45 -14.63 -23.55 -17.02
CA TYR A 45 -16.03 -23.26 -17.36
C TYR A 45 -16.92 -22.96 -16.14
N LEU A 46 -16.57 -23.49 -14.96
CA LEU A 46 -17.27 -23.19 -13.71
C LEU A 46 -16.70 -21.96 -13.02
N LEU A 47 -15.42 -21.66 -13.24
CA LEU A 47 -14.75 -20.49 -12.69
C LEU A 47 -15.22 -19.18 -13.34
N VAL A 48 -15.36 -19.15 -14.67
CA VAL A 48 -15.78 -17.95 -15.43
C VAL A 48 -17.08 -17.32 -14.90
N PRO A 49 -18.20 -18.06 -14.73
CA PRO A 49 -19.44 -17.47 -14.21
C PRO A 49 -19.33 -17.04 -12.74
N LEU A 50 -18.52 -17.72 -11.91
CA LEU A 50 -18.28 -17.29 -10.53
C LEU A 50 -17.51 -15.97 -10.48
N LEU A 51 -16.44 -15.85 -11.28
CA LEU A 51 -15.69 -14.60 -11.41
C LEU A 51 -16.56 -13.47 -11.92
N ARG A 52 -17.43 -13.75 -12.90
CA ARG A 52 -18.37 -12.74 -13.40
C ARG A 52 -19.32 -12.26 -12.30
N ARG A 53 -19.93 -13.19 -11.57
CA ARG A 53 -20.84 -12.86 -10.46
C ARG A 53 -20.15 -12.10 -9.33
N GLU A 54 -18.88 -12.37 -9.08
CA GLU A 54 -18.09 -11.60 -8.11
C GLU A 54 -17.71 -10.22 -8.64
N ALA A 55 -17.40 -10.08 -9.94
CA ALA A 55 -17.15 -8.79 -10.58
C ALA A 55 -18.39 -7.88 -10.54
N ASP A 56 -19.59 -8.42 -10.79
CA ASP A 56 -20.85 -7.67 -10.72
C ASP A 56 -21.14 -7.12 -9.30
N LYS A 57 -20.55 -7.72 -8.25
CA LYS A 57 -20.68 -7.23 -6.87
C LYS A 57 -19.72 -6.09 -6.54
N VAL A 58 -18.74 -5.79 -7.39
CA VAL A 58 -17.75 -4.72 -7.17
C VAL A 58 -18.37 -3.34 -7.44
N ASP A 59 -19.42 -3.27 -8.26
CA ASP A 59 -20.10 -2.01 -8.59
C ASP A 59 -20.80 -1.37 -7.38
N MET A 60 -21.38 -2.18 -6.49
CA MET A 60 -22.05 -1.69 -5.28
C MET A 60 -21.12 -0.97 -4.29
N PRO A 61 -19.97 -1.55 -3.87
CA PRO A 61 -19.03 -0.84 -3.02
C PRO A 61 -18.38 0.34 -3.73
N ILE A 62 -18.12 0.30 -5.04
CA ILE A 62 -17.64 1.48 -5.79
C ILE A 62 -18.64 2.63 -5.68
N ARG A 63 -19.93 2.34 -5.93
CA ARG A 63 -21.01 3.32 -5.85
C ARG A 63 -21.20 3.87 -4.43
N LEU A 64 -21.15 3.00 -3.41
CA LEU A 64 -21.29 3.42 -2.02
C LEU A 64 -20.07 4.22 -1.53
N VAL A 65 -18.88 3.97 -2.06
CA VAL A 65 -17.69 4.79 -1.81
C VAL A 65 -17.80 6.14 -2.51
N SER A 66 -18.31 6.20 -3.75
CA SER A 66 -18.51 7.48 -4.45
C SER A 66 -19.61 8.33 -3.81
N GLU A 67 -20.66 7.70 -3.29
CA GLU A 67 -21.74 8.34 -2.53
C GLU A 67 -21.33 8.69 -1.08
N HIS A 68 -20.07 8.45 -0.68
CA HIS A 68 -19.54 8.64 0.68
C HIS A 68 -20.30 7.86 1.78
N ALA A 69 -21.20 6.95 1.38
CA ALA A 69 -22.04 6.14 2.25
C ALA A 69 -21.28 4.95 2.86
N LEU A 70 -20.09 4.63 2.33
CA LEU A 70 -19.17 3.64 2.89
C LEU A 70 -17.85 4.30 3.30
N THR A 71 -17.75 4.69 4.56
CA THR A 71 -16.45 4.99 5.18
C THR A 71 -15.81 3.67 5.60
N ARG A 72 -14.86 3.20 4.78
CA ARG A 72 -14.03 2.06 5.17
C ARG A 72 -13.20 2.45 6.39
N VAL A 73 -13.57 1.94 7.56
CA VAL A 73 -12.82 2.15 8.80
C VAL A 73 -11.46 1.47 8.68
N HIS A 74 -10.44 2.23 8.32
CA HIS A 74 -9.06 1.78 8.50
C HIS A 74 -8.76 1.75 9.99
N ARG A 75 -8.02 0.73 10.45
CA ARG A 75 -7.57 0.73 11.85
C ARG A 75 -6.73 1.99 12.08
N LYS A 76 -6.95 2.66 13.21
CA LYS A 76 -6.28 3.91 13.60
C LYS A 76 -4.76 3.87 13.39
N LYS A 77 -4.13 2.75 13.79
CA LYS A 77 -2.70 2.47 13.55
C LYS A 77 -2.27 2.64 12.08
N TYR A 78 -3.04 2.10 11.14
CA TYR A 78 -2.72 2.21 9.71
C TYR A 78 -3.08 3.58 9.15
N GLN A 79 -4.10 4.26 9.69
CA GLN A 79 -4.41 5.65 9.30
C GLN A 79 -3.27 6.60 9.67
N GLU A 80 -2.71 6.46 10.87
CA GLU A 80 -1.57 7.26 11.33
C GLU A 80 -0.33 7.01 10.47
N VAL A 81 -0.01 5.75 10.19
CA VAL A 81 1.11 5.38 9.30
C VAL A 81 0.92 5.94 7.89
N HIS A 82 -0.28 5.80 7.31
CA HIS A 82 -0.57 6.36 5.99
C HIS A 82 -0.51 7.88 5.99
N GLY A 83 -1.07 8.55 7.00
CA GLY A 83 -1.03 10.00 7.13
C GLY A 83 0.42 10.52 7.16
N ASN A 84 1.29 9.87 7.95
CA ASN A 84 2.71 10.21 7.98
C ASN A 84 3.39 9.99 6.61
N LEU A 85 3.05 8.90 5.91
CA LEU A 85 3.61 8.61 4.58
C LEU A 85 3.15 9.64 3.53
N PHE A 86 1.88 10.05 3.55
CA PHE A 86 1.34 11.08 2.67
C PHE A 86 2.02 12.43 2.88
N LEU A 87 2.26 12.84 4.13
CA LEU A 87 3.00 14.08 4.44
C LEU A 87 4.42 14.06 3.89
N ILE A 88 5.12 12.92 3.98
CA ILE A 88 6.48 12.78 3.44
C ILE A 88 6.47 12.83 1.91
N TRP A 89 5.48 12.22 1.25
CA TRP A 89 5.34 12.31 -0.21
C TRP A 89 5.00 13.74 -0.66
N GLU A 90 4.12 14.44 0.05
CA GLU A 90 3.80 15.85 -0.23
C GLU A 90 5.06 16.73 -0.13
N GLN A 91 5.89 16.54 0.90
CA GLN A 91 7.17 17.23 1.04
C GLN A 91 8.19 16.90 -0.07
N TYR A 92 8.08 15.74 -0.71
CA TYR A 92 8.93 15.35 -1.83
C TYR A 92 8.46 15.95 -3.16
N GLU A 93 7.13 15.98 -3.39
CA GLU A 93 6.51 16.70 -4.51
C GLU A 93 6.85 18.20 -4.48
N ASP A 94 6.80 18.82 -3.30
CA ASP A 94 7.19 20.22 -3.05
C ASP A 94 8.70 20.50 -3.19
N HIS A 95 9.50 19.50 -3.56
CA HIS A 95 10.97 19.57 -3.70
C HIS A 95 11.71 19.99 -2.42
N LYS A 96 11.06 19.88 -1.25
CA LYS A 96 11.65 20.19 0.06
C LYS A 96 12.55 19.09 0.58
N THR A 97 12.42 17.86 0.07
CA THR A 97 13.19 16.69 0.50
C THR A 97 13.84 15.96 -0.68
N THR A 98 15.05 15.47 -0.45
CA THR A 98 15.79 14.65 -1.43
C THR A 98 15.34 13.19 -1.35
N THR A 99 15.43 12.42 -2.44
CA THR A 99 15.02 11.00 -2.45
C THR A 99 15.70 10.13 -1.39
N THR A 100 16.94 10.44 -0.99
CA THR A 100 17.62 9.74 0.10
C THR A 100 16.94 9.98 1.45
N GLN A 101 16.45 11.19 1.70
CA GLN A 101 15.69 11.54 2.90
C GLN A 101 14.30 10.89 2.88
N LEU A 102 13.63 10.88 1.73
CA LEU A 102 12.37 10.16 1.51
C LEU A 102 12.54 8.66 1.84
N LEU A 103 13.54 7.99 1.25
CA LEU A 103 13.76 6.56 1.46
C LEU A 103 14.13 6.22 2.92
N ARG A 104 14.91 7.07 3.60
CA ARG A 104 15.19 6.92 5.04
C ARG A 104 13.93 7.06 5.88
N ALA A 105 13.08 8.03 5.59
CA ALA A 105 11.82 8.22 6.30
C ALA A 105 10.86 7.04 6.09
N CYS A 106 10.75 6.53 4.86
CA CYS A 106 9.98 5.32 4.54
C CYS A 106 10.52 4.07 5.25
N SER A 107 11.85 3.90 5.33
CA SER A 107 12.49 2.78 6.05
C SER A 107 12.13 2.78 7.55
N ARG A 108 12.15 3.95 8.20
CA ARG A 108 11.71 4.08 9.61
C ARG A 108 10.24 3.73 9.78
N ILE A 109 9.38 4.18 8.88
CA ILE A 109 7.93 3.89 8.92
C ILE A 109 7.67 2.38 8.76
N ALA A 110 8.44 1.71 7.89
CA ALA A 110 8.33 0.27 7.66
C ALA A 110 8.90 -0.58 8.81
N GLY A 111 9.55 0.03 9.82
CA GLY A 111 10.26 -0.69 10.88
C GLY A 111 11.52 -1.42 10.38
N LEU A 112 12.03 -1.03 9.21
CA LEU A 112 13.27 -1.53 8.60
C LEU A 112 14.43 -0.55 8.79
N GLY A 113 14.29 0.39 9.72
CA GLY A 113 15.35 1.33 10.07
C GLY A 113 16.40 0.65 10.94
N PRO A 114 17.69 1.00 10.79
CA PRO A 114 18.71 0.49 11.69
C PRO A 114 18.35 0.89 13.12
N ASP A 115 18.43 -0.08 14.05
CA ASP A 115 18.33 0.19 15.48
C ASP A 115 19.39 1.24 15.82
N THR A 116 18.97 2.46 16.14
CA THR A 116 19.86 3.55 16.53
C THR A 116 20.43 3.36 17.95
N SER A 117 20.62 2.11 18.39
CA SER A 117 21.26 1.76 19.66
C SER A 117 22.78 1.66 19.56
N HIS A 118 23.40 2.00 18.42
CA HIS A 118 24.83 1.81 18.24
C HIS A 118 25.60 2.90 17.46
N ASP A 119 25.08 4.13 17.37
CA ASP A 119 25.83 5.27 16.77
C ASP A 119 25.91 6.47 17.72
N GLN A 120 26.28 6.21 18.98
CA GLN A 120 27.07 7.15 19.77
C GLN A 120 28.34 6.42 20.19
N VAL A 121 29.48 7.10 20.15
CA VAL A 121 30.85 6.64 20.47
C VAL A 121 31.71 6.29 19.25
N HIS A 122 32.18 7.33 18.54
CA HIS A 122 33.62 7.69 18.45
C HIS A 122 33.81 8.66 17.27
N ASP A 123 33.82 9.95 17.57
CA ASP A 123 34.62 10.91 16.80
C ASP A 123 35.06 12.04 17.75
N GLU A 124 35.83 11.63 18.76
CA GLU A 124 36.82 12.49 19.39
C GLU A 124 38.15 11.74 19.27
N ASN A 125 39.16 12.45 18.76
CA ASN A 125 40.57 12.07 18.57
C ASN A 125 40.99 11.64 17.16
N GLU A 126 41.28 12.62 16.31
CA GLU A 126 42.60 12.66 15.65
C GLU A 126 42.99 14.11 15.29
N VAL A 127 43.97 14.59 16.08
CA VAL A 127 45.01 15.63 15.86
C VAL A 127 44.70 16.85 14.99
#